data_AF-A0AA37AB55-F1
#
_entry.id   AF-A0AA37AB55-F1
#
_cell.length_a   1.000
_cell.length_b   1.000
_cell.length_c   1.000
_cell.angle_alpha   90.00
_cell.angle_beta   90.00
_cell.angle_gamma   90.00
#
_symmetry.space_group_name_H-M   'P 1'
#
loop_
_entity.id
_entity.type
_entity.pdbx_description
1 polymer ?
#
loop_
_entity_poly.entity_id
_entity_poly.type
_entity_poly.pdbx_seq_one_letter_code
_entity_poly.pdbx_strand_id
1 'polypeptide(L)' 'MTREEEAGMRHGKKPTRKQKIRLGRVGLSPENWLIVREKPSGELVILHKHTDRIRVIPSGVG' A
#
# COMPACT_ATOMS: atom_id res chain seq x y z
N MET A 1 4.12 -17.95 18.01
CA MET A 1 4.61 -17.38 16.73
C MET A 1 3.45 -17.43 15.76
N THR A 2 2.58 -16.42 15.86
CA THR A 2 1.19 -16.42 15.41
C THR A 2 1.08 -16.48 13.89
N ARG A 3 0.64 -17.63 13.37
CA ARG A 3 0.24 -17.87 11.98
C ARG A 3 -1.23 -17.50 11.72
N GLU A 4 -1.78 -16.59 12.52
CA GLU A 4 -3.22 -16.27 12.56
C GLU A 4 -3.55 -14.88 11.98
N GLU A 5 -2.53 -14.10 11.56
CA GLU A 5 -2.72 -12.81 10.87
C GLU A 5 -2.65 -12.90 9.33
N GLU A 6 -2.66 -14.11 8.75
CA GLU A 6 -2.52 -14.32 7.28
C GLU A 6 -3.85 -14.34 6.51
N ALA A 7 -5.02 -14.22 7.15
CA ALA A 7 -6.31 -14.41 6.46
C ALA A 7 -7.30 -13.22 6.52
N GLY A 8 -7.01 -12.13 7.24
CA GLY A 8 -7.98 -11.04 7.45
C GLY A 8 -7.90 -9.84 6.50
N MET A 9 -6.83 -9.68 5.72
CA MET A 9 -6.54 -8.46 4.94
C MET A 9 -6.53 -8.68 3.43
N ARG A 10 -7.56 -9.37 2.90
CA ARG A 10 -7.80 -9.36 1.44
C ARG A 10 -8.16 -7.97 0.91
N HIS A 11 -8.47 -7.01 1.79
CA HIS A 11 -8.73 -5.62 1.44
C HIS A 11 -7.77 -4.69 2.20
N GLY A 12 -6.89 -4.00 1.47
CA GLY A 12 -6.02 -2.98 2.05
C GLY A 12 -6.78 -1.80 2.65
N LYS A 13 -6.12 -1.02 3.50
CA LYS A 13 -6.66 0.18 4.13
C LYS A 13 -6.67 1.38 3.17
N LYS A 14 -7.60 2.32 3.36
CA LYS A 14 -7.59 3.59 2.62
C LYS A 14 -6.27 4.34 2.91
N PRO A 15 -5.57 4.86 1.89
CA PRO A 15 -4.31 5.58 2.08
C PRO A 15 -4.51 6.86 2.91
N THR A 16 -3.61 7.06 3.87
CA THR A 16 -3.51 8.29 4.67
C THR A 16 -2.98 9.46 3.84
N ARG A 17 -3.08 10.71 4.33
CA ARG A 17 -2.64 11.91 3.59
C ARG A 17 -1.17 11.82 3.12
N LYS A 18 -0.26 11.34 3.97
CA LYS A 18 1.17 11.13 3.63
C LYS A 18 1.34 10.10 2.51
N GLN A 19 0.58 9.00 2.57
CA GLN A 19 0.61 7.94 1.56
C GLN A 19 -0.01 8.40 0.23
N LYS A 20 -1.06 9.22 0.26
CA LYS A 20 -1.65 9.84 -0.96
C LYS A 20 -0.65 10.73 -1.68
N ILE A 21 0.10 11.56 -0.95
CA ILE A 21 1.17 12.40 -1.53
C ILE A 21 2.21 11.51 -2.21
N ARG A 22 2.62 10.42 -1.56
CA ARG A 22 3.62 9.50 -2.09
C ARG A 22 3.13 8.71 -3.31
N LEU A 23 1.86 8.28 -3.30
CA LEU A 23 1.18 7.73 -4.47
C LEU A 23 1.18 8.75 -5.62
N GLY A 24 0.82 10.01 -5.34
CA GLY A 24 0.87 11.10 -6.33
C GLY A 24 2.27 11.32 -6.92
N ARG A 25 3.32 11.26 -6.10
CA ARG A 25 4.72 11.38 -6.56
C ARG A 25 5.14 10.29 -7.54
N VAL A 26 4.61 9.08 -7.40
CA VAL A 26 4.86 7.98 -8.35
C VAL A 26 3.84 7.89 -9.49
N GLY A 27 2.98 8.92 -9.64
CA GLY A 27 1.93 8.96 -10.67
C GLY A 27 0.80 7.95 -10.45
N LEU A 28 0.55 7.54 -9.20
CA LEU A 28 -0.51 6.61 -8.85
C LEU A 28 -1.72 7.32 -8.23
N SER A 29 -2.92 6.99 -8.71
CA SER A 29 -4.17 7.55 -8.20
C SER A 29 -4.60 6.90 -6.89
N PRO A 30 -4.59 7.59 -5.74
CA PRO A 30 -4.88 6.99 -4.43
C PRO A 30 -6.29 6.41 -4.27
N GLU A 31 -7.18 6.66 -5.22
CA GLU A 31 -8.54 6.11 -5.27
C GLU A 31 -8.58 4.67 -5.78
N ASN A 32 -7.56 4.26 -6.54
CA ASN A 32 -7.46 2.92 -7.12
C ASN A 32 -6.51 2.00 -6.34
N TRP A 33 -5.75 2.56 -5.41
CA TRP A 33 -4.71 1.86 -4.65
C TRP A 33 -5.03 1.86 -3.16
N LEU A 34 -5.08 0.67 -2.58
CA LEU A 34 -5.23 0.42 -1.16
C LEU A 34 -3.87 0.11 -0.54
N ILE A 35 -3.68 0.46 0.73
CA ILE A 35 -2.46 0.15 1.47
C ILE A 35 -2.60 -1.20 2.15
N VAL A 36 -1.78 -2.17 1.75
CA VAL A 36 -1.76 -3.49 2.36
C VAL A 36 -0.96 -3.45 3.65
N ARG A 37 0.29 -2.96 3.55
CA ARG A 37 1.23 -2.92 4.67
C ARG A 37 2.30 -1.86 4.42
N GLU A 38 2.73 -1.19 5.47
CA GLU A 38 3.94 -0.36 5.45
C GLU A 38 5.03 -1.16 6.16
N LYS A 39 6.17 -1.35 5.50
CA LYS A 39 7.33 -2.02 6.09
C LYS A 39 8.08 -1.01 6.98
N PRO A 40 8.75 -1.48 8.05
CA PRO A 40 9.61 -0.61 8.88
C PRO A 40 10.80 -0.01 8.11
N SER A 41 11.19 -0.62 6.97
CA SER A 41 12.14 -0.04 6.00
C SER A 41 11.62 1.23 5.31
N GLY A 42 10.34 1.55 5.49
CA GLY A 42 9.63 2.65 4.84
C GLY A 42 9.09 2.31 3.45
N GLU A 43 9.19 1.06 3.00
CA GLU A 43 8.52 0.58 1.79
C GLU A 43 7.00 0.46 2.02
N LEU A 44 6.21 0.91 1.05
CA LEU A 44 4.75 0.89 1.12
C LEU A 44 4.21 -0.16 0.14
N VAL A 45 3.61 -1.23 0.68
CA VAL A 45 2.94 -2.26 -0.12
C VAL A 45 1.52 -1.82 -0.38
N ILE A 46 1.16 -1.74 -1.66
CA ILE A 46 -0.15 -1.30 -2.14
C ILE A 46 -0.81 -2.38 -3.01
N LEU A 47 -2.14 -2.40 -3.01
CA LEU A 47 -2.98 -3.30 -3.79
C LEU A 47 -3.91 -2.48 -4.68
N HIS A 48 -4.00 -2.84 -5.95
CA HIS A 48 -4.94 -2.23 -6.88
C HIS A 48 -6.34 -2.84 -6.70
N LYS A 49 -7.36 -2.01 -6.49
CA LYS A 49 -8.72 -2.46 -6.14
C LYS A 49 -9.43 -3.30 -7.21
N HIS A 50 -9.06 -3.13 -8.48
CA HIS A 50 -9.78 -3.74 -9.62
C HIS A 50 -9.02 -4.86 -10.31
N THR A 51 -7.72 -4.93 -10.10
CA THR A 51 -6.85 -5.87 -10.82
C THR A 51 -6.03 -6.73 -9.88
N ASP A 52 -6.27 -6.58 -8.57
CA ASP A 52 -5.56 -7.24 -7.47
C ASP A 52 -4.02 -7.17 -7.60
N ARG A 53 -3.54 -6.15 -8.33
CA ARG A 53 -2.11 -5.97 -8.55
C ARG A 53 -1.46 -5.43 -7.29
N ILE A 54 -0.47 -6.15 -6.80
CA ILE A 54 0.36 -5.70 -5.69
C ILE A 54 1.55 -4.94 -6.25
N ARG A 55 1.86 -3.79 -5.64
CA ARG A 55 3.03 -2.98 -5.97
C ARG A 55 3.69 -2.50 -4.68
N VAL A 56 5.00 -2.30 -4.72
CA VAL A 56 5.78 -1.80 -3.58
C VAL A 56 6.37 -0.45 -3.96
N ILE A 57 6.08 0.58 -3.16
CA ILE A 57 6.68 1.91 -3.32
C ILE A 57 7.85 2.05 -2.35
N PRO A 58 9.09 2.23 -2.82
CA PRO A 58 10.26 2.40 -1.96
C PRO A 58 10.20 3.72 -1.16
N SER A 59 10.85 3.77 0.01
CA SER A 59 10.90 4.94 0.92
C SER A 59 11.52 6.18 0.29
N GLY A 60 12.47 6.00 -0.63
CA GLY A 60 13.26 7.06 -1.26
C GLY A 60 12.60 7.78 -2.43
N VAL A 61 11.28 7.70 -2.62
CA VAL A 61 10.62 8.56 -3.63
C VAL A 61 10.51 9.97 -3.07
N GLY A 62 11.56 10.76 -3.36
CA GLY A 62 11.83 12.13 -2.91
C GLY A 62 10.73 13.13 -3.19
#